data_AF-C5F0X0-F1
#
_entry.id   AF-C5F0X0-F1
#
_cell.length_a   1.000
_cell.length_b   1.000
_cell.length_c   1.000
_cell.angle_alpha   90.00
_cell.angle_beta   90.00
_cell.angle_gamma   90.00
#
_symmetry.space_group_name_H-M   'P 1'
#
loop_
_entity.id
_entity.type
_entity.pdbx_description
1 polymer ?
#
loop_
_entity_poly.entity_id
_entity_poly.type
_entity_poly.pdbx_seq_one_letter_code
_entity_poly.pdbx_strand_id
1 'polypeptide(L)' 'MKYCDHLSAFLEARISISHGISSKELEEGARNLEYLYNAKNLNGIDLGYLFRDFK' A
#
# COMPACT_ATOMS: atom_id res chain seq x y z
N MET A 1 13.59 7.16 -2.12
CA MET A 1 13.50 5.76 -1.64
C MET A 1 12.22 5.50 -0.85
N LYS A 2 11.80 6.36 0.10
CA LYS A 2 10.58 6.19 0.93
C LYS A 2 9.30 5.67 0.24
N TYR A 3 9.01 6.07 -1.01
CA TYR A 3 7.85 5.54 -1.75
C TYR A 3 7.96 4.04 -2.01
N CYS A 4 9.12 3.58 -2.48
CA CYS A 4 9.35 2.17 -2.77
C CYS A 4 9.34 1.33 -1.49
N ASP A 5 9.88 1.85 -0.39
CA ASP A 5 9.80 1.19 0.92
C ASP A 5 8.35 1.01 1.36
N HIS A 6 7.54 2.06 1.25
CA HIS A 6 6.12 2.03 1.58
C HIS A 6 5.32 1.11 0.66
N LEU A 7 5.63 1.09 -0.63
CA LEU A 7 4.99 0.20 -1.59
C LEU A 7 5.34 -1.28 -1.29
N SER A 8 6.60 -1.59 -0.98
CA SER A 8 7.01 -2.93 -0.57
C SER A 8 6.23 -3.40 0.66
N ALA A 9 6.21 -2.58 1.71
CA ALA A 9 5.50 -2.90 2.94
C ALA A 9 4.00 -3.13 2.71
N PHE A 10 3.37 -2.33 1.84
CA PHE A 10 1.97 -2.52 1.46
C PHE A 10 1.74 -3.84 0.73
N LEU A 11 2.57 -4.17 -0.26
CA LEU A 11 2.46 -5.41 -1.03
C LEU A 11 2.65 -6.63 -0.13
N GLU A 12 3.67 -6.62 0.73
CA GLU A 12 3.93 -7.68 1.70
C GLU A 12 2.75 -7.88 2.66
N ALA A 13 2.17 -6.78 3.15
CA ALA A 13 0.99 -6.82 4.00
C ALA A 13 -0.22 -7.43 3.28
N ARG A 14 -0.50 -6.99 2.05
CA ARG A 14 -1.64 -7.49 1.25
C ARG A 14 -1.48 -8.96 0.87
N ILE A 15 -0.27 -9.38 0.49
CA ILE A 15 0.03 -10.78 0.20
C ILE A 15 -0.15 -11.64 1.46
N SER A 16 0.35 -11.19 2.61
CA SER A 16 0.20 -11.89 3.89
C SER A 16 -1.28 -12.08 4.25
N ILE A 17 -2.08 -11.00 4.18
CA ILE A 17 -3.52 -11.02 4.43
C ILE A 17 -4.21 -11.99 3.47
N SER A 18 -3.87 -11.94 2.18
CA SER A 18 -4.46 -12.84 1.17
C SER A 18 -4.13 -14.32 1.39
N HIS A 19 -3.02 -14.63 2.08
CA HIS A 19 -2.63 -16.00 2.43
C HIS A 19 -3.13 -16.41 3.84
N GLY A 20 -3.97 -15.60 4.48
CA GLY A 20 -4.57 -15.89 5.78
C GLY A 20 -3.76 -15.44 6.99
N ILE A 21 -2.67 -14.70 6.79
CA ILE A 21 -1.86 -14.13 7.86
C ILE A 21 -2.25 -12.65 8.01
N SER A 22 -3.22 -12.38 8.88
CA SER A 22 -3.72 -11.02 9.12
C SER A 22 -3.74 -10.66 10.61
N SER A 23 -3.47 -9.40 10.90
CA SER A 23 -3.71 -8.77 12.20
C SER A 23 -4.30 -7.39 11.97
N LYS A 24 -4.98 -6.82 12.97
CA LYS A 24 -5.52 -5.46 12.88
C LYS A 24 -4.46 -4.44 12.49
N GLU A 25 -3.27 -4.56 13.08
CA GLU A 25 -2.14 -3.68 12.77
C GLU A 25 -1.68 -3.82 11.32
N LEU A 26 -1.66 -5.04 10.77
CA LEU A 26 -1.32 -5.29 9.36
C LEU A 26 -2.36 -4.68 8.41
N GLU A 27 -3.64 -4.89 8.70
CA GLU A 27 -4.74 -4.36 7.90
C GLU A 27 -4.80 -2.83 7.95
N GLU A 28 -4.60 -2.24 9.14
CA GLU A 28 -4.54 -0.79 9.32
C GLU A 28 -3.29 -0.19 8.67
N GLY A 29 -2.14 -0.86 8.77
CA GLY A 29 -0.91 -0.45 8.10
C GLY A 29 -1.08 -0.38 6.58
N ALA A 30 -1.65 -1.42 5.98
CA ALA A 30 -1.94 -1.44 4.54
C ALA A 30 -2.93 -0.34 4.14
N ARG A 31 -4.02 -0.16 4.91
CA ARG A 31 -5.00 0.92 4.68
C ARG A 31 -4.41 2.31 4.79
N ASN A 32 -3.56 2.55 5.78
CA ASN A 32 -2.92 3.85 5.99
C ASN A 32 -1.99 4.20 4.83
N LEU A 33 -1.25 3.21 4.31
CA LEU A 33 -0.39 3.41 3.14
C LEU A 33 -1.21 3.66 1.87
N GLU A 34 -2.28 2.90 1.65
CA GLU A 34 -3.22 3.13 0.55
C GLU A 34 -3.79 4.56 0.61
N TYR A 35 -4.27 5.00 1.76
CA TYR A 35 -4.79 6.36 1.97
C TYR A 35 -3.71 7.44 1.75
N LEU A 36 -2.50 7.22 2.25
CA LEU A 36 -1.38 8.16 2.14
C LEU A 36 -0.99 8.44 0.68
N TYR A 37 -1.10 7.44 -0.18
CA TYR A 37 -0.70 7.53 -1.58
C TYR A 37 -1.86 7.70 -2.56
N ASN A 38 -3.11 7.47 -2.14
CA ASN A 38 -4.29 7.57 -2.98
C ASN A 38 -4.40 8.90 -3.76
N ALA A 39 -3.96 10.03 -3.20
CA ALA A 39 -4.03 11.33 -3.87
C ALA A 39 -2.64 11.91 -4.23
N LYS A 40 -1.57 11.12 -4.12
CA LYS A 40 -0.21 11.63 -4.41
C LYS A 40 0.11 11.50 -5.89
N ASN A 41 0.31 12.66 -6.52
CA ASN A 41 0.89 12.78 -7.85
C ASN A 41 2.30 13.35 -7.73
N LEU A 42 3.27 12.73 -8.39
CA LEU A 42 4.65 13.21 -8.47
C LEU A 42 5.02 13.40 -9.94
N ASN A 43 5.24 14.65 -10.35
CA ASN A 43 5.68 15.00 -11.71
C ASN A 43 4.77 14.43 -12.83
N GLY A 44 3.45 14.38 -12.57
CA GLY A 44 2.46 13.79 -13.49
C GLY A 44 2.26 12.27 -13.35
N ILE A 45 3.03 11.61 -12.49
CA ILE A 45 2.90 10.18 -12.20
C ILE A 45 1.99 10.00 -10.98
N ASP A 46 0.93 9.23 -11.16
CA ASP A 46 0.01 8.85 -10.10
C ASP A 46 0.60 7.72 -9.25
N LEU A 47 1.12 8.09 -8.09
CA LEU A 47 1.74 7.15 -7.16
C LEU A 47 0.72 6.29 -6.42
N GLY A 48 -0.55 6.70 -6.40
CA GLY A 48 -1.66 5.95 -5.81
C GLY A 48 -2.21 4.86 -6.72
N TYR A 49 -1.89 4.89 -8.02
CA TYR A 49 -2.36 3.90 -8.99
C TYR A 49 -2.10 2.47 -8.52
N LEU A 50 -0.86 2.16 -8.15
CA LEU A 50 -0.46 0.80 -7.73
C LEU A 50 -1.16 0.35 -6.44
N PHE A 51 -1.43 1.26 -5.51
CA PHE A 51 -2.12 0.94 -4.26
C PHE A 51 -3.61 0.65 -4.50
N ARG A 52 -4.24 1.33 -5.47
CA ARG A 52 -5.66 1.12 -5.82
C ARG A 52 -5.89 -0.11 -6.70
N ASP A 53 -4.95 -0.38 -7.61
CA ASP A 53 -5.04 -1.48 -8.57
C ASP A 53 -4.89 -2.84 -7.87
N PHE A 54 -4.06 -2.90 -6.83
CA PHE A 54 -3.87 -4.10 -6.02
C PHE A 54 -5.08 -4.32 -5.10
N LYS A 55 -6.10 -5.03 -5.59
CA LYS A 55 -7.29 -5.47 -4.83
C LYS A 55 -7.22 -6.92 -4.41
#